data_AF-F9P9T3-F1
#
_entry.id   AF-F9P9T3-F1
#
_cell.length_a   1.000
_cell.length_b   1.000
_cell.length_c   1.000
_cell.angle_alpha   90.00
_cell.angle_beta   90.00
_cell.angle_gamma   90.00
#
_symmetry.space_group_name_H-M   'P 1'
#
loop_
_entity.id
_entity.type
_entity.pdbx_description
1 polymer ?
#
loop_
_entity_poly.entity_id
_entity_poly.type
_entity_poly.pdbx_seq_one_letter_code
_entity_poly.pdbx_strand_id
1 'polypeptide(L)'
;MQAFSSYFSTYGGAFFAALGVVLAIFLSGIGSARNVGATGQAAAALLKEQPEKFVSALILQLLPGTQGLYGFVIGILIFFKIQPEMALQTGLALFLPHFQSELLVIILLNTKEM
;
A
#
# COMPACT_ATOMS: atom_id res chain seq x y z
N MET A 1 24.13 -21.58 13.50
CA MET A 1 23.26 -21.95 12.36
C MET A 1 21.99 -22.70 12.77
N GLN A 2 22.04 -23.65 13.72
CA GLN A 2 20.83 -24.40 14.14
C GLN A 2 19.71 -23.52 14.72
N ALA A 3 20.03 -22.56 15.61
CA ALA A 3 19.03 -21.67 16.21
C ALA A 3 18.29 -20.78 15.18
N PHE A 4 18.99 -20.36 14.12
CA PHE A 4 18.39 -19.59 13.03
C PHE A 4 17.44 -20.46 12.20
N SER A 5 17.88 -21.67 11.87
CA SER A 5 17.06 -22.64 11.14
C SER A 5 15.80 -23.01 11.92
N SER A 6 15.91 -23.21 13.24
CA SER A 6 14.76 -23.53 14.09
C SER A 6 13.78 -22.36 14.20
N TYR A 7 14.28 -21.11 14.24
CA TYR A 7 13.41 -19.93 14.22
C TYR A 7 12.59 -19.88 12.93
N PHE A 8 13.22 -20.00 11.77
CA PHE A 8 12.52 -19.92 10.48
C PHE A 8 11.61 -21.11 10.22
N SER A 9 11.92 -22.30 10.75
CA SER A 9 11.01 -23.44 10.66
C SER A 9 9.73 -23.24 11.48
N THR A 10 9.81 -22.58 12.63
CA THR A 10 8.69 -22.43 13.55
C THR A 10 7.91 -21.13 13.33
N TYR A 11 8.60 -20.01 13.13
CA TYR A 11 8.02 -18.66 13.07
C TYR A 11 8.16 -17.99 11.70
N GLY A 12 8.78 -18.65 10.72
CA GLY A 12 9.03 -18.07 9.40
C GLY A 12 7.75 -17.63 8.68
N GLY A 13 6.66 -18.38 8.81
CA GLY A 13 5.38 -17.99 8.23
C GLY A 13 4.83 -16.69 8.82
N ALA A 14 4.83 -16.56 10.15
CA ALA A 14 4.37 -15.36 10.84
C ALA A 14 5.25 -14.14 10.49
N PHE A 15 6.57 -14.34 10.40
CA PHE A 15 7.52 -13.31 9.99
C PHE A 15 7.20 -12.75 8.60
N PHE A 16 7.02 -13.61 7.59
CA PHE A 16 6.71 -13.16 6.24
C PHE A 16 5.31 -12.54 6.13
N ALA A 17 4.31 -13.07 6.84
CA ALA A 17 2.99 -12.46 6.88
C ALA A 17 3.02 -11.04 7.47
N ALA A 18 3.75 -10.84 8.57
CA ALA A 18 3.93 -9.53 9.18
C ALA A 18 4.69 -8.55 8.26
N LEU A 19 5.71 -9.03 7.55
CA LEU A 19 6.40 -8.22 6.54
C LEU A 19 5.46 -7.82 5.40
N GLY A 20 4.55 -8.71 4.98
CA GLY A 20 3.49 -8.42 4.02
C GLY A 20 2.57 -7.29 4.47
N VAL A 21 2.16 -7.30 5.75
CA VAL A 21 1.36 -6.20 6.34
C VAL A 21 2.09 -4.87 6.26
N VAL A 22 3.36 -4.84 6.70
CA VAL A 22 4.16 -3.60 6.69
C VAL A 22 4.27 -3.03 5.28
N LEU A 23 4.56 -3.88 4.29
CA LEU A 23 4.69 -3.45 2.90
C LEU A 23 3.36 -2.97 2.31
N ALA A 24 2.26 -3.70 2.56
CA ALA A 24 0.93 -3.32 2.08
C ALA A 24 0.52 -1.93 2.58
N ILE A 25 0.77 -1.62 3.85
CA ILE A 25 0.41 -0.33 4.44
C ILE A 25 1.37 0.77 3.98
N PHE A 26 2.67 0.51 4.04
CA PHE A 26 3.68 1.54 3.80
C PHE A 26 3.77 1.96 2.34
N LEU A 27 3.80 0.99 1.41
CA LEU A 27 3.94 1.29 -0.02
C LEU A 27 2.66 1.94 -0.58
N SER A 28 1.49 1.45 -0.18
CA SER A 28 0.21 2.04 -0.60
C SER A 28 0.03 3.46 -0.05
N GLY A 29 0.43 3.69 1.21
CA GLY A 29 0.40 5.01 1.84
C GLY A 29 1.29 6.02 1.12
N ILE A 30 2.54 5.64 0.77
CA ILE A 30 3.45 6.51 0.02
C ILE A 30 2.93 6.80 -1.38
N GLY A 31 2.47 5.79 -2.13
CA GLY A 31 1.92 5.98 -3.46
C GLY A 31 0.72 6.92 -3.45
N SER A 32 -0.18 6.75 -2.47
CA SER A 32 -1.36 7.59 -2.30
C SER A 32 -1.01 9.03 -1.92
N ALA A 33 -0.11 9.24 -0.95
CA ALA A 33 0.30 10.58 -0.52
C ALA A 33 0.92 11.40 -1.67
N ARG A 34 1.78 10.77 -2.48
CA ARG A 34 2.39 11.44 -3.64
C ARG A 34 1.34 11.88 -4.67
N ASN A 35 0.40 11.01 -4.99
CA ASN A 35 -0.63 11.31 -5.99
C ASN A 35 -1.64 12.35 -5.49
N VAL A 36 -2.08 12.26 -4.23
CA VAL A 36 -2.98 13.25 -3.62
C VAL A 36 -2.29 14.62 -3.55
N GLY A 37 -0.98 14.65 -3.34
CA GLY A 37 -0.17 15.86 -3.42
C GLY A 37 -0.17 16.46 -4.83
N ALA A 38 0.16 15.67 -5.85
CA ALA A 38 0.19 16.12 -7.24
C ALA A 38 -1.18 16.60 -7.74
N THR A 39 -2.24 15.83 -7.50
CA THR A 39 -3.61 16.24 -7.86
C THR A 39 -4.08 17.45 -7.06
N GLY A 40 -3.63 17.61 -5.82
CA GLY A 40 -3.88 18.79 -5.00
C GLY A 40 -3.23 20.05 -5.57
N GLN A 41 -2.00 19.95 -6.08
CA GLN A 41 -1.33 21.07 -6.77
C GLN A 41 -2.08 21.47 -8.05
N ALA A 42 -2.51 20.50 -8.85
CA ALA A 42 -3.30 20.75 -10.06
C ALA A 42 -4.68 21.36 -9.73
N ALA A 43 -5.35 20.85 -8.69
CA ALA A 43 -6.61 21.40 -8.19
C ALA A 43 -6.44 22.85 -7.73
N ALA A 44 -5.40 23.15 -6.95
CA ALA A 44 -5.12 24.51 -6.48
C ALA A 44 -4.86 25.48 -7.65
N ALA A 45 -4.18 25.04 -8.71
CA ALA A 45 -3.98 25.85 -9.91
C ALA A 45 -5.30 26.13 -10.64
N LEU A 46 -6.16 25.13 -10.82
CA LEU A 46 -7.48 25.28 -11.45
C LEU A 46 -8.38 26.26 -10.69
N LEU A 47 -8.38 26.18 -9.36
CA LEU A 47 -9.26 26.98 -8.51
C LEU A 47 -8.90 28.47 -8.46
N LYS A 48 -7.70 28.85 -8.92
CA LYS A 48 -7.35 30.27 -9.11
C LYS A 48 -8.22 30.93 -10.18
N GLU A 49 -8.51 30.20 -11.25
CA GLU A 49 -9.27 30.69 -12.40
C GLU A 49 -10.76 30.34 -12.30
N GLN A 50 -11.09 29.18 -11.69
CA GLN A 50 -12.44 28.61 -11.67
C GLN A 50 -12.83 28.15 -10.26
N PRO A 51 -13.01 29.07 -9.29
CA PRO A 51 -13.30 28.74 -7.89
C PRO A 51 -14.61 27.97 -7.70
N GLU A 52 -15.59 28.13 -8.60
CA GLU A 52 -16.86 27.41 -8.60
C GLU A 52 -16.69 25.89 -8.77
N LYS A 53 -15.54 25.43 -9.26
CA LYS A 53 -15.22 24.00 -9.45
C LYS A 53 -14.61 23.32 -8.22
N PHE A 54 -14.60 23.98 -7.05
CA PHE A 54 -14.03 23.45 -5.82
C PHE A 54 -14.46 22.00 -5.52
N VAL A 55 -15.75 21.71 -5.56
CA VAL A 55 -16.27 20.37 -5.23
C VAL A 55 -15.79 19.31 -6.22
N SER A 56 -15.82 19.60 -7.52
CA SER A 56 -15.34 18.67 -8.54
C SER A 56 -13.84 18.43 -8.43
N ALA A 57 -13.06 19.48 -8.18
CA ALA A 57 -11.62 19.38 -7.96
C ALA A 57 -11.29 18.55 -6.71
N LEU A 58 -12.04 18.73 -5.62
CA LEU A 58 -11.90 17.94 -4.39
C LEU A 58 -12.20 16.45 -4.63
N ILE A 59 -13.27 16.12 -5.36
CA ILE A 59 -13.60 14.73 -5.70
C ILE A 59 -12.47 14.08 -6.50
N LEU A 60 -11.95 14.78 -7.52
CA LEU A 60 -10.85 14.27 -8.35
C LEU A 60 -9.54 14.10 -7.55
N GLN A 61 -9.26 15.00 -6.59
CA GLN A 61 -8.11 14.89 -5.70
C GLN A 61 -8.21 13.66 -4.78
N LEU A 62 -9.42 13.26 -4.36
CA LEU A 62 -9.64 12.11 -3.47
C LEU A 62 -9.53 10.74 -4.16
N LEU A 63 -9.72 10.67 -5.48
CA LEU A 63 -9.61 9.42 -6.25
C LEU A 63 -8.28 8.67 -6.01
N PRO A 64 -7.09 9.30 -6.11
CA PRO A 64 -5.83 8.64 -5.78
C PRO A 64 -5.64 8.34 -4.28
N GLY A 65 -6.42 8.97 -3.40
CA GLY A 65 -6.43 8.73 -1.96
C GLY A 65 -6.88 7.31 -1.57
N THR A 66 -7.68 6.68 -2.44
CA THR A 66 -8.26 5.35 -2.18
C THR A 66 -7.21 4.23 -2.12
N GLN A 67 -6.08 4.36 -2.81
CA GLN A 67 -5.03 3.35 -2.81
C GLN A 67 -4.44 3.11 -1.41
N GLY A 68 -4.20 4.19 -0.65
CA GLY A 68 -3.73 4.07 0.73
C GLY A 68 -4.75 3.38 1.63
N LEU A 69 -6.05 3.60 1.41
CA LEU A 69 -7.11 2.93 2.15
C LEU A 69 -7.18 1.43 1.82
N TYR A 70 -7.01 1.04 0.56
CA TYR A 70 -7.00 -0.38 0.18
C TYR A 70 -5.84 -1.13 0.84
N GLY A 71 -4.61 -0.62 0.74
CA GLY A 71 -3.46 -1.26 1.38
C GLY A 71 -3.56 -1.28 2.91
N PHE A 72 -4.17 -0.25 3.51
CA PHE A 72 -4.47 -0.23 4.94
C PHE A 72 -5.47 -1.31 5.37
N VAL A 73 -6.63 -1.38 4.72
CA VAL A 73 -7.66 -2.39 5.02
C VAL A 73 -7.11 -3.79 4.82
N ILE A 74 -6.41 -4.03 3.71
CA ILE A 74 -5.79 -5.33 3.43
C ILE A 74 -4.74 -5.68 4.49
N GLY A 75 -3.88 -4.73 4.88
CA GLY A 75 -2.91 -4.92 5.95
C GLY A 75 -3.57 -5.33 7.28
N ILE A 76 -4.68 -4.69 7.66
CA ILE A 76 -5.46 -5.08 8.85
C ILE A 76 -6.05 -6.48 8.71
N LEU A 77 -6.62 -6.82 7.55
CA LEU A 77 -7.21 -8.14 7.32
C LEU A 77 -6.16 -9.25 7.41
N ILE A 78 -4.94 -9.01 6.95
CA ILE A 78 -3.83 -9.94 7.09
C ILE A 78 -3.35 -10.00 8.54
N PHE A 79 -3.23 -8.86 9.22
CA PHE A 79 -2.82 -8.79 10.62
C PHE A 79 -3.67 -9.70 11.51
N PHE A 80 -4.99 -9.69 11.35
CA PHE A 80 -5.89 -10.58 12.10
C PHE A 80 -5.79 -12.07 11.74
N LYS A 81 -5.08 -12.42 10.66
CA LYS A 81 -4.85 -13.81 10.23
C LYS A 81 -3.49 -14.35 10.64
N ILE A 82 -2.61 -13.52 11.22
CA ILE A 82 -1.28 -13.95 11.65
C ILE A 82 -1.42 -14.86 12.88
N GLN A 83 -0.76 -16.01 12.81
CA GLN A 83 -0.63 -16.95 13.92
C GLN A 83 0.86 -17.31 14.10
N PRO A 84 1.36 -17.42 15.35
CA PRO A 84 2.79 -17.66 15.59
C PRO A 84 3.36 -18.87 14.85
N GLU A 85 2.64 -19.98 14.81
CA GLU A 85 3.11 -21.26 14.23
C GLU A 85 2.52 -21.55 12.84
N MET A 86 2.22 -20.50 12.05
CA MET A 86 1.67 -20.68 10.72
C MET A 86 2.71 -21.23 9.71
N ALA A 87 2.25 -22.07 8.77
CA ALA A 87 3.11 -22.64 7.74
C ALA A 87 3.81 -21.55 6.90
N LEU A 88 5.09 -21.79 6.59
CA LEU A 88 5.93 -20.86 5.81
C LEU A 88 5.29 -20.47 4.47
N GLN A 89 4.70 -21.46 3.77
CA GLN A 89 4.04 -21.27 2.48
C GLN A 89 2.86 -20.29 2.60
N THR A 90 2.08 -20.39 3.68
CA THR A 90 0.96 -19.48 3.96
C THR A 90 1.47 -18.06 4.24
N GLY A 91 2.54 -17.92 5.03
CA GLY A 91 3.17 -16.64 5.29
C GLY A 91 3.68 -15.95 4.02
N LEU A 92 4.35 -16.70 3.15
CA LEU A 92 4.84 -16.21 1.86
C LEU A 92 3.70 -15.87 0.89
N ALA A 93 2.62 -16.64 0.89
CA ALA A 93 1.44 -16.36 0.07
C ALA A 93 0.73 -15.06 0.50
N LEU A 94 0.77 -14.71 1.79
CA LEU A 94 0.27 -13.43 2.29
C LEU A 94 1.23 -12.26 1.99
N PHE A 95 2.52 -12.52 1.83
CA PHE A 95 3.54 -11.52 1.53
C PHE A 95 3.57 -11.12 0.04
N LEU A 96 3.71 -12.09 -0.86
CA LEU A 96 4.16 -11.86 -2.24
C LEU A 96 3.23 -10.98 -3.11
N PRO A 97 1.89 -11.13 -3.05
CA PRO A 97 0.99 -10.30 -3.86
C PRO A 97 1.09 -8.81 -3.55
N HIS A 98 1.26 -8.44 -2.28
CA HIS A 98 1.28 -7.04 -1.81
C HIS A 98 2.58 -6.34 -2.20
N PHE A 99 3.69 -7.08 -2.26
CA PHE A 99 4.94 -6.53 -2.78
C PHE A 99 4.80 -6.17 -4.27
N GLN A 100 4.12 -7.01 -5.07
CA GLN A 100 4.00 -6.83 -6.52
C GLN A 100 2.93 -5.80 -6.92
N SER A 101 1.78 -5.75 -6.22
CA SER A 101 0.68 -4.82 -6.56
C SER A 101 1.07 -3.36 -6.31
N GLU A 102 1.73 -3.08 -5.18
CA GLU A 102 2.10 -1.72 -4.80
C GLU A 102 3.27 -1.18 -5.63
N LEU A 103 4.24 -2.05 -5.98
CA LEU A 103 5.37 -1.66 -6.83
C LEU A 103 4.92 -1.31 -8.25
N LEU A 104 3.97 -2.07 -8.82
CA LEU A 104 3.43 -1.81 -10.15
C LEU A 104 2.67 -0.47 -10.20
N VAL A 105 1.89 -0.16 -9.16
CA VAL A 105 1.17 1.11 -9.06
C VAL A 105 2.16 2.28 -8.98
N ILE A 106 3.19 2.20 -8.14
CA ILE A 106 4.23 3.24 -8.04
C ILE A 106 4.94 3.46 -9.39
N ILE A 107 5.21 2.40 -10.15
CA ILE A 107 5.87 2.49 -11.47
C ILE A 107 4.94 3.11 -12.52
N LEU A 108 3.68 2.68 -12.60
CA LEU A 108 2.72 3.22 -13.58
C LEU A 108 2.45 4.72 -13.37
N LEU A 109 2.50 5.19 -12.12
CA LEU A 109 2.35 6.60 -11.78
C LEU A 109 3.54 7.45 -12.21
N ASN A 110 4.76 6.90 -12.22
CA ASN A 110 5.94 7.58 -12.77
C ASN A 110 5.96 7.66 -14.31
N THR A 111 5.09 6.92 -15.00
CA THR A 111 5.05 6.91 -16.49
C THR A 111 4.02 7.84 -17.11
N LYS A 112 3.19 8.53 -16.32
CA LYS A 112 2.12 9.43 -16.82
C LYS A 112 2.31 10.91 -16.46
N GLU A 113 3.50 11.30 -16.05
CA GLU A 113 3.95 12.70 -15.94
C GLU A 113 4.79 13.09 -17.19
N MET A 114 4.36 12.67 -18.38
CA MET A 114 4.77 13.22 -19.68
C MET A 114 3.54 13.44 -20.56
#